data_AF-A0A2V9PIV2-F1
#
_entry.id   AF-A0A2V9PIV2-F1
#
_cell.length_a   1.000
_cell.length_b   1.000
_cell.length_c   1.000
_cell.angle_alpha   90.00
_cell.angle_beta   90.00
_cell.angle_gamma   90.00
#
_symmetry.space_group_name_H-M   'P 1'
#
loop_
_entity.id
_entity.type
_entity.pdbx_description
1 polymer ?
#
loop_
_entity_poly.entity_id
_entity_poly.type
_entity_poly.pdbx_seq_one_letter_code
_entity_poly.pdbx_strand_id
1 'polypeptide(L)' 'MKQAVTHATSTPAKALGMSDKIGDLKPGMFADIIAVEGNPLEDIKALGRVTFLMKDGKIYKP' A
#
# COMPACT_ATOMS: atom_id res chain seq x y z
N MET A 1 -1.56 11.18 -10.71
CA MET A 1 -0.77 10.37 -9.75
C MET A 1 -1.55 9.26 -9.03
N LYS A 2 -2.87 9.36 -8.81
CA LYS A 2 -3.69 8.29 -8.20
C LYS A 2 -3.51 6.91 -8.86
N GLN A 3 -3.39 6.88 -10.18
CA GLN A 3 -3.13 5.66 -10.94
C GLN A 3 -1.81 4.99 -10.55
N ALA A 4 -0.75 5.72 -10.18
CA ALA A 4 0.53 5.14 -9.78
C ALA A 4 0.38 4.31 -8.49
N VAL A 5 -0.37 4.83 -7.50
CA VAL A 5 -0.69 4.09 -6.27
C VAL A 5 -1.50 2.84 -6.59
N THR A 6 -2.50 2.94 -7.47
CA THR A 6 -3.29 1.79 -7.94
C THR A 6 -2.43 0.72 -8.63
N HIS A 7 -1.47 1.14 -9.46
CA HIS A 7 -0.53 0.23 -10.14
C HIS A 7 0.44 -0.45 -9.16
N ALA A 8 0.70 0.15 -8.01
CA ALA A 8 1.50 -0.44 -6.94
C ALA A 8 0.69 -1.29 -5.96
N THR A 9 -0.64 -1.30 -6.05
CA THR A 9 -1.53 -1.94 -5.05
C THR A 9 -2.55 -2.88 -5.71
N SER A 10 -3.67 -2.37 -6.21
CA SER A 10 -4.78 -3.19 -6.70
C SER A 10 -4.53 -3.84 -8.07
N THR A 11 -3.72 -3.21 -8.94
CA THR A 11 -3.36 -3.80 -10.24
C THR A 11 -2.61 -5.14 -10.09
N PRO A 12 -1.50 -5.22 -9.32
CA PRO A 12 -0.81 -6.50 -9.12
C PRO A 12 -1.65 -7.50 -8.33
N ALA A 13 -2.46 -7.06 -7.36
CA ALA A 13 -3.40 -7.94 -6.67
C ALA A 13 -4.36 -8.64 -7.65
N LYS A 14 -4.87 -7.90 -8.64
CA LYS A 14 -5.70 -8.46 -9.71
C LYS A 14 -4.93 -9.43 -10.59
N ALA A 15 -3.71 -9.07 -11.00
CA ALA A 15 -2.86 -9.94 -11.83
C ALA A 15 -2.51 -11.26 -11.13
N LEU A 16 -2.38 -11.24 -9.81
CA LEU A 16 -2.06 -12.40 -8.98
C LEU A 16 -3.30 -13.20 -8.53
N GLY A 17 -4.53 -12.77 -8.89
CA GLY A 17 -5.75 -13.41 -8.43
C GLY A 17 -6.01 -13.28 -6.92
N MET A 18 -5.49 -12.22 -6.30
CA MET A 18 -5.55 -11.96 -4.86
C MET A 18 -6.34 -10.68 -4.51
N SER A 19 -7.20 -10.20 -5.41
CA SER A 19 -7.99 -8.97 -5.21
C SER A 19 -8.90 -9.00 -3.99
N ASP A 20 -9.24 -10.19 -3.49
CA ASP A 20 -10.02 -10.44 -2.28
C ASP A 20 -9.17 -10.40 -0.99
N LYS A 21 -7.84 -10.37 -1.12
CA LYS A 21 -6.90 -10.47 0.01
C LYS A 21 -5.97 -9.28 0.15
N ILE A 22 -5.49 -8.68 -0.94
CA ILE A 22 -4.49 -7.59 -0.93
C ILE A 22 -4.80 -6.50 -1.97
N GLY A 23 -4.10 -5.37 -1.87
CA GLY A 23 -4.13 -4.29 -2.86
C GLY A 23 -5.23 -3.25 -2.68
N ASP A 24 -6.06 -3.39 -1.64
CA ASP A 24 -7.03 -2.39 -1.21
C ASP A 24 -7.14 -2.40 0.33
N LEU A 25 -7.62 -1.30 0.91
CA LEU A 25 -7.77 -1.18 2.37
C LEU A 25 -9.24 -1.38 2.76
N LYS A 26 -9.62 -2.63 3.02
CA LYS A 26 -11.00 -3.02 3.39
C LYS A 26 -11.01 -4.12 4.47
N PRO A 27 -12.08 -4.22 5.26
CA PRO A 27 -12.24 -5.33 6.20
C PRO A 27 -12.18 -6.70 5.50
N GLY A 28 -11.53 -7.67 6.14
CA GLY A 28 -11.36 -9.03 5.62
C GLY A 28 -10.13 -9.24 4.73
N MET A 29 -9.42 -8.17 4.37
CA MET A 29 -8.15 -8.23 3.64
C MET A 29 -6.95 -8.32 4.60
N PHE A 30 -5.78 -8.68 4.08
CA PHE A 30 -4.55 -8.64 4.85
C PHE A 30 -4.24 -7.20 5.28
N ALA A 31 -3.80 -7.06 6.53
CA ALA A 31 -3.43 -5.79 7.11
C ALA A 31 -2.00 -5.42 6.71
N ASP A 32 -1.82 -5.16 5.41
CA ASP A 32 -0.58 -4.69 4.78
C ASP A 32 -0.68 -3.19 4.50
N ILE A 33 0.00 -2.37 5.30
CA ILE A 33 -0.15 -0.91 5.30
C ILE A 33 1.22 -0.25 5.40
N ILE A 34 1.44 0.80 4.60
CA ILE A 34 2.53 1.74 4.80
C ILE A 34 1.99 3.14 5.08
N ALA A 35 2.70 3.91 5.90
CA ALA A 35 2.51 5.36 5.97
C ALA A 35 3.80 6.07 5.54
N VAL A 36 3.64 7.21 4.90
CA VAL A 36 4.73 8.00 4.35
C VAL A 36 4.63 9.45 4.80
N GLU A 37 5.77 10.13 4.84
CA GLU A 37 5.81 11.56 5.11
C GLU A 37 5.53 12.38 3.83
N GLY A 38 4.45 13.16 3.87
CA GLY A 38 3.97 14.00 2.75
C GLY A 38 2.88 13.33 1.92
N ASN A 39 2.42 14.03 0.87
CA ASN A 39 1.35 13.53 -0.01
C ASN A 39 1.94 12.90 -1.29
N PRO A 40 1.87 11.56 -1.47
CA PRO A 40 2.39 10.89 -2.66
C PRO A 40 1.61 11.22 -3.94
N LEU A 41 0.43 11.84 -3.83
CA LEU A 41 -0.32 12.31 -5.00
C LEU A 41 0.24 13.62 -5.57
N GLU A 42 0.99 14.37 -4.76
CA GLU A 42 1.63 15.65 -5.12
C GLU A 42 3.14 15.49 -5.31
N ASP A 43 3.82 14.74 -4.44
CA ASP A 43 5.25 14.41 -4.52
C ASP A 43 5.46 12.89 -4.47
N ILE A 44 5.78 12.28 -5.61
CA ILE A 44 6.02 10.84 -5.69
C ILE A 44 7.19 10.37 -4.82
N LYS A 45 8.15 11.26 -4.49
CA LYS A 45 9.27 10.92 -3.61
C LYS A 45 8.82 10.61 -2.18
N ALA A 46 7.60 11.00 -1.79
CA ALA A 46 7.01 10.63 -0.50
C ALA A 46 6.98 9.10 -0.32
N LEU A 47 6.81 8.32 -1.38
CA LEU A 47 6.85 6.85 -1.30
C LEU A 47 8.21 6.29 -0.83
N GLY A 48 9.29 7.07 -0.93
CA GLY A 48 10.60 6.70 -0.38
C GLY A 48 10.82 7.09 1.09
N ARG A 49 9.89 7.83 1.70
CA ARG A 49 9.97 8.32 3.09
C ARG A 49 8.94 7.58 3.95
N VAL A 50 9.09 6.26 4.04
CA VAL A 50 8.18 5.41 4.82
C VAL A 50 8.46 5.60 6.31
N THR A 51 7.42 5.95 7.07
CA THR A 51 7.47 6.16 8.53
C THR A 51 6.79 5.04 9.30
N PHE A 52 6.00 4.22 8.62
CA PHE A 52 5.27 3.11 9.21
C PHE A 52 5.16 1.95 8.22
N LEU A 53 5.37 0.74 8.71
CA LEU A 53 5.17 -0.50 7.97
C LEU A 53 4.42 -1.51 8.84
N MET A 54 3.30 -2.00 8.33
CA MET A 54 2.57 -3.15 8.85
C MET A 54 2.47 -4.21 7.75
N LYS A 55 2.72 -5.47 8.12
CA LYS A 55 2.50 -6.63 7.27
C LYS A 55 1.81 -7.72 8.07
N ASP A 56 0.70 -8.24 7.54
CA ASP A 56 -0.13 -9.27 8.18
C ASP A 56 -0.46 -8.92 9.65
N GLY A 57 -0.80 -7.65 9.89
CA GLY A 57 -1.14 -7.14 11.23
C GLY A 57 0.04 -6.91 12.16
N LYS A 58 1.27 -7.26 11.76
CA LYS A 58 2.49 -7.06 12.55
C LYS A 58 3.18 -5.77 12.14
N ILE A 59 3.56 -4.96 13.11
CA ILE A 59 4.27 -3.68 12.89
C ILE A 59 5.78 -3.96 12.83
N TYR A 60 6.43 -3.39 11.82
CA TYR A 60 7.87 -3.45 11.60
C TYR A 60 8.47 -2.05 11.70
N LYS A 61 9.73 -1.98 12.12
CA LYS A 61 10.52 -0.76 11.97
C LYS A 61 10.96 -0.66 10.50
N PRO A 62 10.60 0.42 9.78
CA PRO A 62 11.03 0.64 8.41
C PRO A 62 12.54 0.92 8.31
#